data_AF-A0A498KY34-F1
#
_entry.id   AF-A0A498KY34-F1
#
_cell.length_a   1.000
_cell.length_b   1.000
_cell.length_c   1.000
_cell.angle_alpha   90.00
_cell.angle_beta   90.00
_cell.angle_gamma   90.00
#
_symmetry.space_group_name_H-M   'P 1'
#
loop_
_entity.id
_entity.type
_entity.pdbx_description
1 polymer ?
#
loop_
_entity_poly.entity_id
_entity_poly.type
_entity_poly.pdbx_seq_one_letter_code
_entity_poly.pdbx_strand_id
1 'polypeptide(L)'
;MTETDSYHARIESIVEQYRTDRDEFDPPADPPAPERAMDYCREGLGPAVMIYVDARASDWGVRFSEREFDLLHEAMNGYLSLYTACYGVETDLDATVRAAAELLLDTHNVEDVAAMLTGVPERGATVDG
;
A
#
# COMPACT_ATOMS: atom_id res chain seq x y z
N MET A 1 -8.35 -0.78 -26.93
CA MET A 1 -8.14 -0.75 -25.48
C MET A 1 -7.27 0.45 -25.20
N THR A 2 -7.85 1.52 -24.66
CA THR A 2 -7.13 2.73 -24.25
C THR A 2 -6.44 2.48 -22.91
N GLU A 3 -5.29 3.10 -22.66
CA GLU A 3 -4.52 2.92 -21.42
C GLU A 3 -5.34 3.21 -20.15
N THR A 4 -6.34 4.10 -20.21
CA THR A 4 -7.28 4.37 -19.12
C THR A 4 -8.16 3.17 -18.76
N ASP A 5 -8.61 2.39 -19.74
CA ASP A 5 -9.39 1.15 -19.54
C ASP A 5 -8.53 0.10 -18.82
N SER A 6 -7.20 0.17 -19.01
CA SER A 6 -6.24 -0.67 -18.30
C SER A 6 -6.01 -0.23 -16.85
N TYR A 7 -6.12 1.06 -16.51
CA TYR A 7 -5.93 1.50 -15.13
C TYR A 7 -7.17 1.21 -14.28
N HIS A 8 -8.37 1.43 -14.82
CA HIS A 8 -9.62 1.09 -14.12
C HIS A 8 -9.63 -0.37 -13.66
N ALA A 9 -9.37 -1.30 -14.59
CA ALA A 9 -9.33 -2.73 -14.29
C ALA A 9 -8.23 -3.11 -13.28
N ARG A 10 -7.07 -2.44 -13.32
CA ARG A 10 -6.01 -2.64 -12.32
C ARG A 10 -6.43 -2.16 -10.93
N ILE A 11 -7.13 -1.02 -10.86
CA ILE A 11 -7.66 -0.48 -9.60
C ILE A 11 -8.72 -1.42 -9.02
N GLU A 12 -9.66 -1.90 -9.84
CA GLU A 12 -10.65 -2.87 -9.37
C GLU A 12 -9.98 -4.14 -8.86
N SER A 13 -9.01 -4.69 -9.61
CA SER A 13 -8.31 -5.90 -9.20
C SER A 13 -7.55 -5.74 -7.87
N ILE A 14 -6.86 -4.62 -7.63
CA ILE A 14 -6.10 -4.42 -6.38
C ILE A 14 -7.03 -4.21 -5.18
N VAL A 15 -8.20 -3.59 -5.40
CA VAL A 15 -9.21 -3.43 -4.35
C VAL A 15 -9.88 -4.75 -4.02
N GLU A 16 -10.21 -5.56 -5.02
CA GLU A 16 -10.76 -6.91 -4.79
C GLU A 16 -9.76 -7.79 -4.04
N GLN A 17 -8.48 -7.72 -4.40
CA GLN A 17 -7.41 -8.41 -3.68
C GLN A 17 -7.33 -7.93 -2.23
N TYR A 18 -7.25 -6.61 -2.00
CA TYR A 18 -7.23 -6.03 -0.66
C TYR A 18 -8.40 -6.51 0.21
N ARG A 19 -9.62 -6.50 -0.34
CA ARG A 19 -10.81 -6.91 0.40
C ARG A 19 -10.78 -8.38 0.77
N THR A 20 -10.25 -9.22 -0.11
CA THR A 20 -10.04 -10.65 0.16
C THR A 20 -8.98 -10.84 1.24
N ASP A 21 -7.81 -10.20 1.08
CA ASP A 21 -6.72 -10.27 2.05
C ASP A 21 -7.16 -9.81 3.45
N ARG A 22 -7.99 -8.77 3.51
CA ARG A 22 -8.57 -8.27 4.76
C ARG A 22 -9.57 -9.24 5.38
N ASP A 23 -10.43 -9.87 4.58
CA ASP A 23 -11.40 -10.86 5.08
C ASP A 23 -10.70 -12.10 5.63
N GLU A 24 -9.62 -12.52 4.96
CA GLU A 24 -8.79 -13.66 5.38
C GLU A 24 -7.75 -13.29 6.46
N PHE A 25 -7.61 -12.00 6.80
CA PHE A 25 -6.61 -11.56 7.76
C PHE A 25 -6.98 -11.98 9.18
N ASP A 26 -6.21 -12.93 9.71
CA ASP A 26 -6.13 -13.18 11.16
C ASP A 26 -4.88 -12.50 11.76
N PRO A 27 -5.00 -11.66 12.81
CA PRO A 27 -3.86 -11.04 13.47
C PRO A 27 -2.86 -12.09 14.00
N PRO A 28 -1.54 -11.88 13.88
CA PRO A 28 -0.57 -12.84 14.39
C PRO A 28 -0.68 -12.98 15.91
N ALA A 29 -0.63 -14.23 16.41
CA ALA A 29 -0.68 -14.52 17.84
C ALA A 29 0.57 -14.03 18.61
N ASP A 30 1.71 -13.94 17.93
CA ASP A 30 2.99 -13.47 18.48
C ASP A 30 3.61 -12.43 17.50
N PRO A 31 3.21 -11.15 17.59
CA PRO A 31 3.82 -10.09 16.80
C PRO A 31 5.22 -9.72 17.34
N PRO A 32 6.18 -9.32 16.48
CA PRO A 32 5.99 -8.96 15.07
C PRO A 32 6.10 -10.14 14.10
N ALA A 33 5.30 -10.10 13.03
CA ALA A 33 5.35 -11.01 11.88
C ALA A 33 5.89 -10.29 10.62
N PRO A 34 7.20 -9.97 10.56
CA PRO A 34 7.78 -9.11 9.53
C PRO A 34 7.70 -9.69 8.12
N GLU A 35 7.79 -11.02 7.97
CA GLU A 35 7.70 -11.67 6.65
C GLU A 35 6.31 -11.44 6.03
N ARG A 36 5.24 -11.68 6.81
CA ARG A 36 3.86 -11.43 6.37
C ARG A 36 3.59 -9.95 6.10
N ALA A 37 4.20 -9.06 6.90
CA ALA A 37 4.12 -7.63 6.66
C ALA A 37 4.78 -7.23 5.32
N MET A 38 5.92 -7.84 4.99
CA MET A 38 6.59 -7.66 3.70
C MET A 38 5.76 -8.18 2.52
N ASP A 39 5.02 -9.27 2.70
CA ASP A 39 4.11 -9.78 1.66
C ASP A 39 3.01 -8.76 1.35
N TYR A 40 2.35 -8.19 2.37
CA TYR A 40 1.37 -7.10 2.15
C TYR A 40 1.99 -5.86 1.50
N CYS A 41 3.24 -5.54 1.80
CA CYS A 41 3.95 -4.46 1.12
C CYS A 41 4.18 -4.76 -0.36
N ARG A 42 4.64 -5.96 -0.70
CA ARG A 42 5.06 -6.33 -2.06
C ARG A 42 3.89 -6.67 -2.98
N GLU A 43 2.88 -7.35 -2.44
CA GLU A 43 1.74 -7.87 -3.20
C GLU A 43 0.55 -6.90 -3.19
N GLY A 44 0.48 -6.01 -2.20
CA GLY A 44 -0.64 -5.07 -2.03
C GLY A 44 -0.25 -3.60 -2.18
N LEU A 45 0.50 -3.07 -1.21
CA LEU A 45 0.87 -1.66 -1.15
C LEU A 45 1.63 -1.19 -2.40
N GLY A 46 2.66 -1.94 -2.79
CA GLY A 46 3.50 -1.63 -3.95
C GLY A 46 2.69 -1.52 -5.24
N PRO A 47 1.93 -2.56 -5.62
CA PRO A 47 1.05 -2.51 -6.78
C PRO A 47 0.03 -1.35 -6.74
N ALA A 48 -0.59 -1.09 -5.59
CA ALA A 48 -1.53 0.02 -5.43
C ALA A 48 -0.87 1.38 -5.73
N VAL A 49 0.32 1.63 -5.17
CA VAL A 49 1.07 2.88 -5.37
C VAL A 49 1.61 2.99 -6.80
N MET A 50 2.08 1.87 -7.38
CA MET A 50 2.61 1.84 -8.74
C MET A 50 1.57 2.18 -9.80
N ILE A 51 0.29 1.82 -9.60
CA ILE A 51 -0.80 2.26 -10.49
C ILE A 51 -0.85 3.79 -10.60
N TYR A 52 -0.67 4.51 -9.49
CA TYR A 52 -0.65 5.97 -9.49
C TYR A 52 0.63 6.52 -10.16
N VAL A 53 1.79 5.91 -9.90
CA VAL A 53 3.06 6.30 -10.53
C VAL A 53 2.99 6.14 -12.05
N ASP A 54 2.54 4.98 -12.54
CA ASP A 54 2.41 4.67 -13.97
C ASP A 54 1.44 5.64 -14.67
N ALA A 55 0.27 5.89 -14.06
CA ALA A 55 -0.70 6.83 -14.61
C ALA A 55 -0.14 8.25 -14.71
N ARG A 56 0.71 8.66 -13.76
CA ARG A 56 1.33 9.99 -13.75
C ARG A 56 2.50 10.11 -14.73
N ALA A 57 3.22 9.00 -14.96
CA ALA A 57 4.32 8.91 -15.91
C ALA A 57 3.85 8.74 -17.36
N SER A 58 2.59 8.34 -17.58
CA SER A 58 2.00 8.18 -18.90
C SER A 58 2.01 9.50 -19.69
N ASP A 59 2.48 9.46 -20.94
CA ASP A 59 2.59 10.62 -21.86
C ASP A 59 1.27 11.41 -22.02
N TRP A 60 0.13 10.74 -21.83
CA TRP A 60 -1.21 11.30 -21.98
C TRP A 60 -1.75 12.01 -20.73
N GLY A 61 -1.04 11.93 -19.59
CA GLY A 61 -1.46 12.55 -18.34
C GLY A 61 -2.81 12.03 -17.84
N VAL A 62 -2.89 10.71 -17.63
CA VAL A 62 -4.12 10.03 -17.19
C VAL A 62 -4.64 10.69 -15.90
N ARG A 63 -5.92 11.06 -15.93
CA ARG A 63 -6.63 11.57 -14.76
C ARG A 63 -7.58 10.50 -14.26
N PHE A 64 -7.42 10.14 -12.99
CA PHE A 64 -8.41 9.33 -12.28
C PHE A 64 -9.67 10.15 -12.03
N SER A 65 -10.81 9.47 -12.13
CA SER A 65 -12.05 9.92 -11.52
C SER A 65 -11.93 9.92 -9.99
N GLU A 66 -12.82 10.66 -9.32
CA GLU A 66 -12.89 10.68 -7.85
C GLU A 66 -13.02 9.26 -7.28
N ARG A 67 -13.89 8.44 -7.89
CA ARG A 67 -14.09 7.04 -7.49
C ARG A 67 -12.82 6.20 -7.62
N GLU A 68 -12.06 6.35 -8.69
CA GLU A 68 -10.80 5.60 -8.87
C GLU A 68 -9.75 6.01 -7.84
N PHE A 69 -9.70 7.30 -7.49
CA PHE A 69 -8.81 7.79 -6.45
C PHE A 69 -9.22 7.28 -5.07
N ASP A 70 -10.52 7.29 -4.75
CA ASP A 70 -11.06 6.74 -3.50
C ASP A 70 -10.76 5.25 -3.36
N LEU A 71 -10.86 4.49 -4.46
CA LEU A 71 -10.55 3.06 -4.49
C LEU A 71 -9.05 2.78 -4.24
N LEU A 72 -8.16 3.55 -4.88
CA LEU A 72 -6.72 3.45 -4.60
C LEU A 72 -6.40 3.83 -3.16
N HIS A 73 -7.06 4.86 -2.64
CA HIS A 73 -6.90 5.30 -1.27
C HIS A 73 -7.37 4.23 -0.26
N GLU A 74 -8.51 3.58 -0.53
CA GLU A 74 -9.04 2.45 0.25
C GLU A 74 -8.03 1.31 0.30
N ALA A 75 -7.58 0.80 -0.87
CA ALA A 75 -6.67 -0.33 -0.93
C ALA A 75 -5.33 -0.02 -0.25
N MET A 76 -4.77 1.17 -0.51
CA MET A 76 -3.47 1.57 0.04
C MET A 76 -3.50 1.67 1.57
N ASN A 77 -4.43 2.44 2.15
CA ASN A 77 -4.52 2.56 3.61
C ASN A 77 -4.95 1.25 4.27
N GLY A 78 -5.75 0.45 3.55
CA GLY A 78 -6.08 -0.90 3.94
C GLY A 78 -4.86 -1.80 4.10
N TYR A 79 -3.98 -1.86 3.09
CA TYR A 79 -2.73 -2.63 3.18
C TYR A 79 -1.77 -2.09 4.24
N LEU A 80 -1.70 -0.76 4.44
CA LEU A 80 -0.93 -0.19 5.55
C LEU A 80 -1.48 -0.63 6.91
N SER A 81 -2.80 -0.78 7.04
CA SER A 81 -3.42 -1.27 8.28
C SER A 81 -3.11 -2.75 8.52
N LEU A 82 -3.13 -3.58 7.47
CA LEU A 82 -2.71 -4.99 7.56
C LEU A 82 -1.23 -5.10 7.93
N TYR A 83 -0.39 -4.24 7.33
CA TYR A 83 1.03 -4.12 7.66
C TYR A 83 1.24 -3.80 9.15
N THR A 84 0.61 -2.75 9.69
CA THR A 84 0.79 -2.39 11.11
C THR A 84 0.23 -3.47 12.04
N ALA A 85 -0.87 -4.12 11.66
CA ALA A 85 -1.44 -5.22 12.43
C ALA A 85 -0.49 -6.44 12.51
N CYS A 86 0.36 -6.68 11.49
CA CYS A 86 1.44 -7.68 11.59
C CYS A 86 2.47 -7.37 12.68
N TYR A 87 2.61 -6.11 13.10
CA TYR A 87 3.46 -5.69 14.22
C TYR A 87 2.66 -5.52 15.53
N GLY A 88 1.38 -5.89 15.56
CA GLY A 88 0.52 -5.72 16.73
C GLY A 88 0.09 -4.26 16.97
N VAL A 89 0.16 -3.42 15.95
CA VAL A 89 -0.22 -2.00 16.02
C VAL A 89 -1.50 -1.76 15.22
N GLU A 90 -2.53 -1.29 15.92
CA GLU A 90 -3.75 -0.78 15.28
C GLU A 90 -3.59 0.71 14.98
N THR A 91 -3.67 1.07 13.70
CA THR A 91 -3.56 2.47 13.27
C THR A 91 -4.69 2.84 12.33
N ASP A 92 -5.31 3.98 12.58
CA ASP A 92 -6.24 4.62 11.64
C ASP A 92 -5.41 5.58 10.75
N LEU A 93 -4.91 5.07 9.64
CA LEU A 93 -4.07 5.82 8.69
C LEU A 93 -4.92 6.45 7.59
N ASP A 94 -4.65 7.73 7.32
CA ASP A 94 -5.22 8.49 6.20
C ASP A 94 -4.08 9.09 5.37
N ALA A 95 -3.23 8.23 4.84
CA ALA A 95 -2.14 8.63 3.97
C ALA A 95 -2.66 8.86 2.55
N THR A 96 -2.19 9.93 1.90
CA THR A 96 -2.56 10.19 0.50
C THR A 96 -1.76 9.29 -0.45
N VAL A 97 -2.39 8.81 -1.53
CA VAL A 97 -1.71 8.01 -2.58
C VAL A 97 -0.54 8.76 -3.19
N ARG A 98 -0.66 10.09 -3.30
CA ARG A 98 0.43 10.96 -3.78
C ARG A 98 1.64 10.89 -2.85
N ALA A 99 1.45 11.03 -1.54
CA ALA A 99 2.56 10.97 -0.58
C ALA A 99 3.27 9.62 -0.63
N ALA A 100 2.53 8.51 -0.73
CA ALA A 100 3.12 7.19 -0.88
C ALA A 100 3.93 7.06 -2.17
N ALA A 101 3.43 7.60 -3.29
CA ALA A 101 4.15 7.61 -4.56
C ALA A 101 5.42 8.46 -4.53
N GLU A 102 5.38 9.64 -3.90
CA GLU A 102 6.56 10.49 -3.68
C GLU A 102 7.63 9.71 -2.91
N LEU A 103 7.26 9.11 -1.77
CA LEU A 103 8.18 8.30 -0.98
C LEU A 103 8.73 7.10 -1.76
N LEU A 104 7.89 6.42 -2.56
CA LEU A 104 8.33 5.26 -3.35
C LEU A 104 9.37 5.67 -4.41
N LEU A 105 9.20 6.84 -5.03
CA LEU A 105 10.17 7.38 -5.99
C LEU A 105 11.46 7.85 -5.31
N ASP A 106 11.38 8.35 -4.08
CA ASP A 106 12.57 8.75 -3.31
C ASP A 106 13.37 7.52 -2.82
N THR A 107 12.70 6.50 -2.28
CA THR A 107 13.37 5.35 -1.65
C THR A 107 13.63 4.20 -2.60
N HIS A 108 12.85 4.06 -3.66
CA HIS A 108 12.80 2.86 -4.50
C HIS A 108 12.55 1.57 -3.68
N ASN A 109 11.93 1.70 -2.50
CA ASN A 109 11.69 0.60 -1.57
C ASN A 109 10.33 0.76 -0.89
N VAL A 110 9.41 -0.15 -1.19
CA VAL A 110 8.04 -0.14 -0.66
C VAL A 110 7.99 -0.40 0.85
N GLU A 111 8.96 -1.12 1.41
CA GLU A 111 9.07 -1.31 2.86
C GLU A 111 9.38 0.01 3.55
N ASP A 112 10.31 0.80 3.00
CA ASP A 112 10.62 2.12 3.53
C ASP A 112 9.41 3.06 3.42
N VAL A 113 8.59 2.93 2.38
CA VAL A 113 7.33 3.68 2.25
C VAL A 113 6.37 3.31 3.38
N ALA A 114 6.11 2.02 3.58
CA ALA A 114 5.25 1.55 4.67
C ALA A 114 5.76 2.04 6.03
N ALA A 115 7.05 1.89 6.30
CA ALA A 115 7.65 2.29 7.56
C ALA A 115 7.66 3.81 7.78
N MET A 116 7.83 4.61 6.72
CA MET A 116 7.74 6.06 6.83
C MET A 116 6.32 6.57 7.03
N LEU A 117 5.33 5.96 6.37
CA LEU A 117 3.93 6.36 6.50
C LEU A 117 3.33 5.93 7.85
N THR A 118 3.72 4.76 8.35
CA THR A 118 3.14 4.16 9.56
C THR A 118 3.97 4.43 10.82
N GLY A 119 5.27 4.72 10.68
CA GLY A 119 6.21 4.77 11.79
C GLY A 119 6.57 3.40 12.37
N VAL A 120 6.15 2.30 11.72
CA VAL A 120 6.35 0.91 12.16
C VAL A 120 7.32 0.21 11.20
N PRO A 121 8.30 -0.58 11.67
CA PRO A 121 8.71 -0.69 13.06
C PRO A 121 9.28 0.63 13.59
N GLU A 122 9.10 0.89 14.89
CA GLU A 122 9.69 2.08 15.53
C GLU A 122 11.19 2.10 15.23
N ARG A 123 11.68 3.20 14.64
CA ARG A 123 13.11 3.39 14.33
C ARG A 123 13.90 3.48 15.63
N GLY A 124 14.27 2.31 16.16
CA GLY A 124 14.83 2.08 17.48
C GLY A 124 14.81 0.60 17.89
N ALA A 125 13.96 -0.22 17.28
CA ALA A 125 14.02 -1.69 17.39
C ALA A 125 15.09 -2.32 16.48
N THR A 126 16.21 -1.63 16.28
CA THR A 126 17.45 -2.30 15.87
C THR A 126 17.82 -3.25 16.99
N VAL A 127 17.50 -4.53 16.79
CA VAL A 127 18.15 -5.63 17.47
C VAL A 127 19.66 -5.49 17.27
N ASP A 128 20.34 -4.97 18.28
CA ASP A 128 21.73 -5.34 18.53
C ASP A 128 21.68 -6.82 18.93
N GLY A 129 22.14 -7.69 18.04
CA GLY A 129 22.18 -9.14 18.20
C GLY A 129 23.31 -9.74 17.40
#